data_AF-A0A5C8J6X1-F1
#
_entry.id   AF-A0A5C8J6X1-F1
#
_cell.length_a   1.000
_cell.length_b   1.000
_cell.length_c   1.000
_cell.angle_alpha   90.00
_cell.angle_beta   90.00
_cell.angle_gamma   90.00
#
_symmetry.space_group_name_H-M   'P 1'
#
loop_
_entity.id
_entity.type
_entity.pdbx_description
1 polymer ?
#
loop_
_entity_poly.entity_id
_entity_poly.type
_entity_poly.pdbx_seq_one_letter_code
_entity_poly.pdbx_strand_id
1 'polypeptide(L)'
;MKKLLTAVVALCMATTFSFAQDAAVKPNPNVLPMFGNVAKTEAQQIKDQKFLTSCDNSFTTRQEASNFFMNRGWEYFNEGQIDTAVYRFNLAWLLNPDNANTYWAFGLVTYGKGSLQESINFYEKALALEPKNSLMLSDMASSYLALHEAEEKKNKKKQSFKKVVEFTNKALAADSANAFALYTMSKVKFQEKQYEEAWSYLHKGREQNVANIDFVYLTSLMSEMPDPTGFFKNN
;
A
#
# COMPACT_ATOMS: atom_id res chain seq x y z
N MET A 1 -47.57 -31.64 -70.72
CA MET A 1 -47.49 -30.22 -70.29
C MET A 1 -46.61 -30.18 -69.05
N LYS A 2 -45.28 -30.11 -69.25
CA LYS A 2 -44.43 -28.92 -69.05
C LYS A 2 -44.46 -28.36 -67.62
N LYS A 3 -43.32 -28.61 -66.96
CA LYS A 3 -42.83 -28.17 -65.66
C LYS A 3 -43.09 -26.69 -65.39
N LEU A 4 -43.54 -26.34 -64.18
CA LEU A 4 -43.38 -25.00 -63.62
C LEU A 4 -42.34 -25.08 -62.48
N LEU A 5 -41.19 -24.49 -62.76
CA LEU A 5 -40.15 -24.12 -61.79
C LEU A 5 -40.67 -22.91 -61.00
N THR A 6 -40.57 -22.93 -59.68
CA THR A 6 -40.51 -21.70 -58.88
C THR A 6 -39.58 -21.90 -57.70
N ALA A 7 -38.67 -20.94 -57.58
CA ALA A 7 -37.46 -20.96 -56.78
C ALA A 7 -37.72 -20.87 -55.27
N VAL A 8 -36.98 -21.65 -54.50
CA VAL A 8 -36.82 -21.43 -53.05
C VAL A 8 -35.65 -20.48 -52.88
N VAL A 9 -35.95 -19.23 -52.52
CA VAL A 9 -34.94 -18.25 -52.10
C VAL A 9 -34.55 -18.59 -50.66
N ALA A 10 -33.40 -19.24 -50.49
CA ALA A 10 -32.78 -19.43 -49.19
C ALA A 10 -32.07 -18.13 -48.77
N LEU A 11 -32.69 -17.39 -47.85
CA LEU A 11 -32.13 -16.19 -47.25
C LEU A 11 -31.11 -16.60 -46.16
N CYS A 12 -29.84 -16.73 -46.52
CA CYS A 12 -28.76 -16.88 -45.54
C CYS A 12 -28.52 -15.54 -44.82
N MET A 13 -29.12 -15.36 -43.64
CA MET A 13 -28.68 -14.31 -42.71
C MET A 13 -27.37 -14.77 -42.07
N ALA A 14 -26.25 -14.25 -42.55
CA ALA A 14 -24.98 -14.32 -41.84
C ALA A 14 -25.06 -13.38 -40.63
N THR A 15 -25.30 -13.93 -39.44
CA THR A 15 -25.14 -13.20 -38.19
C THR A 15 -23.64 -13.06 -37.91
N THR A 16 -23.08 -11.90 -38.23
CA THR A 16 -21.75 -11.53 -37.76
C THR A 16 -21.83 -11.31 -36.25
N PHE A 17 -21.36 -12.27 -35.45
CA PHE A 17 -21.03 -12.02 -34.05
C PHE A 17 -19.85 -11.05 -34.01
N SER A 18 -20.15 -9.77 -33.82
CA SER A 18 -19.16 -8.78 -33.42
C SER A 18 -18.73 -9.11 -32.00
N PHE A 19 -17.57 -9.74 -31.83
CA PHE A 19 -16.84 -9.69 -30.57
C PHE A 19 -16.42 -8.24 -30.35
N ALA A 20 -17.31 -7.44 -29.76
CA ALA A 20 -16.90 -6.22 -29.10
C ALA A 20 -15.97 -6.66 -27.98
N GLN A 21 -14.67 -6.49 -28.22
CA GLN A 21 -13.65 -6.60 -27.21
C GLN A 21 -14.02 -5.56 -26.15
N ASP A 22 -14.53 -6.00 -25.01
CA ASP A 22 -14.81 -5.13 -23.86
C ASP A 22 -13.52 -4.35 -23.56
N ALA A 23 -13.51 -3.09 -23.98
CA ALA A 23 -12.40 -2.20 -23.72
C ALA A 23 -12.30 -2.08 -22.20
N ALA A 24 -11.26 -2.67 -21.61
CA ALA A 24 -11.04 -2.65 -20.18
C ALA A 24 -11.23 -1.21 -19.66
N VAL A 25 -12.24 -1.01 -18.82
CA VAL A 25 -12.57 0.29 -18.24
C VAL A 25 -11.32 0.77 -17.52
N LYS A 26 -10.68 1.82 -18.04
CA LYS A 26 -9.48 2.38 -17.40
C LYS A 26 -9.89 2.88 -16.01
N PRO A 27 -9.19 2.47 -14.94
CA PRO A 27 -9.51 2.92 -13.59
C PRO A 27 -9.45 4.45 -13.51
N ASN A 28 -10.37 5.04 -12.73
CA ASN A 28 -10.43 6.48 -12.52
C ASN A 28 -9.08 6.99 -11.99
N PRO A 29 -8.34 7.86 -12.72
CA PRO A 29 -7.03 8.32 -12.28
C PRO A 29 -7.03 8.96 -10.89
N ASN A 30 -8.14 9.58 -10.47
CA ASN A 30 -8.24 10.27 -9.19
C ASN A 30 -8.08 9.35 -7.97
N VAL A 31 -8.37 8.04 -8.13
CA VAL A 31 -8.29 7.04 -7.05
C VAL A 31 -6.99 6.23 -7.10
N LEU A 32 -6.06 6.65 -7.95
CA LEU A 32 -4.73 6.07 -8.08
C LEU A 32 -3.68 7.05 -7.56
N PRO A 33 -2.65 6.58 -6.85
CA PRO A 33 -1.49 7.40 -6.50
C PRO A 33 -0.92 8.17 -7.68
N MET A 34 -0.53 9.43 -7.45
CA MET A 34 -0.03 10.35 -8.46
C MET A 34 -0.92 10.45 -9.71
N PHE A 35 -2.24 10.39 -9.52
CA PHE A 35 -3.23 10.32 -10.59
C PHE A 35 -2.98 9.16 -11.60
N GLY A 36 -2.46 8.04 -11.12
CA GLY A 36 -2.09 6.88 -11.94
C GLY A 36 -0.78 7.03 -12.71
N ASN A 37 0.00 8.09 -12.44
CA ASN A 37 1.26 8.39 -13.12
C ASN A 37 1.13 8.41 -14.66
N VAL A 38 -0.03 8.85 -15.16
CA VAL A 38 -0.32 8.97 -16.60
C VAL A 38 -0.12 10.40 -17.08
N ALA A 39 0.20 10.56 -18.37
CA ALA A 39 0.24 11.87 -19.00
C ALA A 39 -1.15 12.54 -18.89
N LYS A 40 -1.19 13.72 -18.29
CA LYS A 40 -2.41 14.51 -18.13
C LYS A 40 -2.80 15.17 -19.45
N THR A 41 -4.09 15.15 -19.77
CA THR A 41 -4.65 15.91 -20.89
C THR A 41 -4.55 17.41 -20.63
N GLU A 42 -4.62 18.22 -21.69
CA GLU A 42 -4.64 19.69 -21.55
C GLU A 42 -5.76 20.16 -20.60
N ALA A 43 -6.96 19.57 -20.71
CA ALA A 43 -8.07 19.86 -19.81
C ALA A 43 -7.76 19.54 -18.33
N GLN A 44 -7.02 18.47 -18.06
CA GLN A 44 -6.59 18.12 -16.70
C GLN A 44 -5.52 19.09 -16.19
N GLN A 45 -4.54 19.46 -17.03
CA GLN A 45 -3.52 20.45 -16.69
C GLN A 45 -4.14 21.82 -16.39
N ILE A 46 -5.15 22.24 -17.16
CA ILE A 46 -5.89 23.48 -16.89
C ILE A 46 -6.61 23.40 -15.53
N LYS A 47 -7.20 22.26 -15.18
CA LYS A 47 -7.85 22.07 -13.87
C LYS A 47 -6.84 22.11 -12.73
N ASP A 48 -5.69 21.45 -12.89
CA ASP A 48 -4.60 21.50 -11.91
C ASP A 48 -4.11 22.93 -11.71
N GLN A 49 -3.89 23.68 -12.79
CA GLN A 49 -3.43 25.06 -12.71
C GLN A 49 -4.45 25.96 -12.00
N LYS A 50 -5.75 25.78 -12.29
CA LYS A 50 -6.82 26.49 -11.56
C LYS A 50 -6.83 26.15 -10.07
N PHE A 51 -6.65 24.87 -9.73
CA PHE A 51 -6.57 24.42 -8.35
C PHE A 51 -5.35 25.03 -7.63
N LEU A 52 -4.18 25.02 -8.26
CA LEU A 52 -2.96 25.62 -7.71
C LEU A 52 -3.15 27.12 -7.47
N THR A 53 -3.68 27.86 -8.45
CA THR A 53 -3.97 29.29 -8.29
C THR A 53 -4.99 29.57 -7.18
N SER A 54 -6.01 28.71 -7.05
CA SER A 54 -6.96 28.81 -5.93
C SER A 54 -6.25 28.64 -4.58
N CYS A 55 -5.28 27.73 -4.47
CA CYS A 55 -4.51 27.54 -3.25
C CYS A 55 -3.55 28.69 -2.99
N ASP A 56 -2.87 29.22 -4.03
CA ASP A 56 -1.98 30.38 -3.92
C ASP A 56 -2.71 31.63 -3.38
N ASN A 57 -4.02 31.74 -3.64
CA ASN A 57 -4.86 32.82 -3.10
C ASN A 57 -5.42 32.54 -1.68
N SER A 58 -5.42 31.28 -1.23
CA SER A 58 -6.11 30.87 0.01
C SER A 58 -5.16 30.50 1.15
N PHE A 59 -3.90 30.17 0.82
CA PHE A 59 -2.88 29.73 1.77
C PHE A 59 -1.64 30.60 1.65
N THR A 60 -0.86 30.69 2.72
CA THR A 60 0.39 31.48 2.72
C THR A 60 1.44 30.84 1.83
N THR A 61 1.51 29.51 1.81
CA THR A 61 2.46 28.75 1.00
C THR A 61 1.83 27.46 0.45
N ARG A 62 2.40 26.93 -0.64
CA ARG A 62 1.99 25.61 -1.16
C ARG A 62 2.35 24.46 -0.21
N GLN A 63 3.36 24.62 0.64
CA GLN A 63 3.68 23.65 1.69
C GLN A 63 2.53 23.57 2.72
N GLU A 64 2.03 24.72 3.16
CA GLU A 64 0.90 24.80 4.09
C GLU A 64 -0.35 24.17 3.46
N ALA A 65 -0.66 24.53 2.21
CA ALA A 65 -1.76 23.92 1.48
C ALA A 65 -1.59 22.39 1.35
N SER A 66 -0.38 21.92 1.00
CA SER A 66 -0.08 20.49 0.90
C SER A 66 -0.35 19.78 2.23
N ASN A 67 0.10 20.34 3.36
CA ASN A 67 -0.15 19.80 4.69
C ASN A 67 -1.65 19.79 5.04
N PHE A 68 -2.40 20.82 4.65
CA PHE A 68 -3.85 20.84 4.81
C PHE A 68 -4.52 19.68 4.07
N PHE A 69 -4.19 19.46 2.79
CA PHE A 69 -4.75 18.35 2.01
C PHE A 69 -4.25 16.98 2.51
N MET A 70 -3.03 16.89 3.05
CA MET A 70 -2.55 15.68 3.73
C MET A 70 -3.41 15.32 4.93
N ASN A 71 -3.69 16.30 5.81
CA ASN A 71 -4.52 16.07 6.99
C ASN A 71 -5.92 15.61 6.60
N ARG A 72 -6.54 16.24 5.60
CA ARG A 72 -7.82 15.77 5.04
C ARG A 72 -7.74 14.36 4.48
N GLY A 73 -6.65 14.01 3.81
CA GLY A 73 -6.45 12.66 3.32
C GLY A 73 -6.42 11.64 4.46
N TRP A 74 -5.74 11.96 5.56
CA TRP A 74 -5.70 11.10 6.75
C TRP A 74 -7.05 10.97 7.45
N GLU A 75 -7.82 12.06 7.56
CA GLU A 75 -9.20 12.01 8.07
C GLU A 75 -10.02 10.97 7.28
N TYR A 76 -10.07 11.08 5.95
CA TYR A 76 -10.80 10.12 5.11
C TYR A 76 -10.21 8.71 5.15
N PHE A 77 -8.90 8.57 5.26
CA PHE A 77 -8.25 7.26 5.36
C PHE A 77 -8.70 6.53 6.63
N ASN A 78 -8.73 7.25 7.77
CA ASN A 78 -9.16 6.70 9.05
C ASN A 78 -10.67 6.38 9.08
N GLU A 79 -11.48 7.09 8.30
CA GLU A 79 -12.89 6.77 8.08
C GLU A 79 -13.12 5.59 7.11
N GLY A 80 -12.05 5.04 6.52
CA GLY A 80 -12.13 3.97 5.52
C GLY A 80 -12.54 4.45 4.12
N GLN A 81 -12.64 5.76 3.88
CA GLN A 81 -12.94 6.36 2.59
C GLN A 81 -11.68 6.45 1.71
N ILE A 82 -11.12 5.30 1.35
CA ILE A 82 -9.79 5.19 0.72
C ILE A 82 -9.68 5.97 -0.60
N ASP A 83 -10.69 5.90 -1.47
CA ASP A 83 -10.66 6.60 -2.76
C ASP A 83 -10.62 8.13 -2.57
N THR A 84 -11.39 8.66 -1.62
CA THR A 84 -11.38 10.08 -1.26
C THR A 84 -10.03 10.46 -0.63
N ALA A 85 -9.48 9.62 0.24
CA ALA A 85 -8.17 9.83 0.84
C ALA A 85 -7.07 9.95 -0.23
N VAL A 86 -7.03 9.02 -1.19
CA VAL A 86 -6.07 9.04 -2.32
C VAL A 86 -6.21 10.32 -3.12
N TYR A 87 -7.44 10.76 -3.40
CA TYR A 87 -7.64 12.02 -4.10
C TYR A 87 -7.07 13.22 -3.32
N ARG A 88 -7.24 13.27 -2.00
CA ARG A 88 -6.64 14.32 -1.16
C ARG A 88 -5.12 14.25 -1.12
N PHE A 89 -4.54 13.05 -1.00
CA PHE A 89 -3.08 12.86 -1.08
C PHE A 89 -2.53 13.28 -2.44
N ASN A 90 -3.24 13.01 -3.53
CA ASN A 90 -2.89 13.47 -4.88
C ASN A 90 -2.87 15.00 -5.01
N LEU A 91 -3.83 15.69 -4.39
CA LEU A 91 -3.83 17.17 -4.34
C LEU A 91 -2.66 17.70 -3.52
N ALA A 92 -2.35 17.06 -2.38
CA ALA A 92 -1.21 17.42 -1.55
C ALA A 92 0.13 17.25 -2.29
N TRP A 93 0.28 16.16 -3.05
CA TRP A 93 1.43 15.91 -3.90
C TRP A 93 1.55 16.94 -5.04
N LEU A 94 0.44 17.33 -5.66
CA LEU A 94 0.43 18.36 -6.70
C LEU A 94 0.89 19.73 -6.19
N LEU A 95 0.56 20.05 -4.93
CA LEU A 95 0.97 21.30 -4.26
C LEU A 95 2.44 21.27 -3.85
N ASN A 96 2.91 20.15 -3.32
CA ASN A 96 4.30 19.96 -2.95
C ASN A 96 4.76 18.52 -3.26
N PRO A 97 5.48 18.32 -4.38
CA PRO A 97 6.06 17.04 -4.75
C PRO A 97 7.16 16.54 -3.81
N ASP A 98 7.71 17.40 -2.94
CA ASP A 98 8.78 17.06 -1.97
C ASP A 98 8.22 16.78 -0.57
N ASN A 99 6.89 16.65 -0.42
CA ASN A 99 6.28 16.24 0.83
C ASN A 99 6.37 14.72 1.01
N ALA A 100 7.31 14.26 1.85
CA ALA A 100 7.54 12.84 2.13
C ALA A 100 6.28 12.06 2.54
N ASN A 101 5.38 12.72 3.29
CA ASN A 101 4.13 12.11 3.76
C ASN A 101 3.18 11.74 2.61
N THR A 102 3.25 12.42 1.46
CA THR A 102 2.42 12.07 0.29
C THR A 102 2.82 10.70 -0.25
N TYR A 103 4.11 10.46 -0.42
CA TYR A 103 4.65 9.17 -0.87
C TYR A 103 4.43 8.09 0.18
N TRP A 104 4.59 8.40 1.47
CA TRP A 104 4.28 7.47 2.54
C TRP A 104 2.80 7.04 2.51
N ALA A 105 1.87 7.98 2.37
CA ALA A 105 0.44 7.68 2.25
C ALA A 105 0.12 6.83 1.00
N PHE A 106 0.75 7.11 -0.15
CA PHE A 106 0.61 6.26 -1.33
C PHE A 106 1.15 4.83 -1.10
N GLY A 107 2.26 4.70 -0.37
CA GLY A 107 2.79 3.41 0.04
C GLY A 107 1.81 2.62 0.91
N LEU A 108 1.15 3.27 1.86
CA LEU A 108 0.14 2.62 2.72
C LEU A 108 -1.09 2.17 1.94
N VAL A 109 -1.60 3.02 1.03
CA VAL A 109 -2.73 2.67 0.17
C VAL A 109 -2.41 1.48 -0.72
N THR A 110 -1.23 1.48 -1.34
CA THR A 110 -0.82 0.39 -2.26
C THR A 110 -0.50 -0.90 -1.50
N TYR A 111 0.06 -0.81 -0.30
CA TYR A 111 0.22 -1.94 0.61
C TYR A 111 -1.12 -2.56 0.97
N GLY A 112 -2.11 -1.75 1.37
CA GLY A 112 -3.47 -2.21 1.67
C GLY A 112 -4.20 -2.86 0.50
N LYS A 113 -3.86 -2.48 -0.74
CA LYS A 113 -4.35 -3.12 -1.98
C LYS A 113 -3.58 -4.41 -2.35
N GLY A 114 -2.52 -4.76 -1.61
CA GLY A 114 -1.66 -5.91 -1.89
C GLY A 114 -0.62 -5.67 -2.99
N SER A 115 -0.48 -4.43 -3.49
CA SER A 115 0.52 -4.03 -4.49
C SER A 115 1.90 -3.82 -3.83
N LEU A 116 2.47 -4.88 -3.26
CA LEU A 116 3.66 -4.79 -2.38
C LEU A 116 4.89 -4.15 -3.04
N GLN A 117 5.13 -4.40 -4.33
CA GLN A 117 6.26 -3.77 -5.02
C GLN A 117 6.03 -2.27 -5.23
N GLU A 118 4.79 -1.87 -5.45
CA GLU A 118 4.42 -0.47 -5.61
C GLU A 118 4.53 0.28 -4.27
N SER A 119 4.13 -0.34 -3.16
CA SER A 119 4.30 0.24 -1.83
C SER A 119 5.76 0.47 -1.49
N ILE A 120 6.62 -0.52 -1.76
CA ILE A 120 8.08 -0.40 -1.62
C ILE A 120 8.61 0.81 -2.40
N ASN A 121 8.24 0.94 -3.68
CA ASN A 121 8.71 2.07 -4.51
C ASN A 121 8.27 3.43 -3.95
N PHE A 122 7.05 3.53 -3.40
CA PHE A 122 6.57 4.76 -2.78
C PHE A 122 7.30 5.05 -1.46
N TYR A 123 7.53 4.04 -0.62
CA TYR A 123 8.32 4.22 0.60
C TYR A 123 9.78 4.59 0.31
N GLU A 124 10.39 4.09 -0.77
CA GLU A 124 11.73 4.55 -1.19
C GLU A 124 11.75 6.05 -1.50
N LYS A 125 10.73 6.57 -2.19
CA LYS A 125 10.61 8.01 -2.44
C LYS A 125 10.41 8.80 -1.15
N ALA A 126 9.57 8.30 -0.24
CA ALA A 126 9.35 8.93 1.06
C ALA A 126 10.66 8.98 1.89
N LEU A 127 11.38 7.86 1.96
CA LEU A 127 12.64 7.72 2.69
C LEU A 127 13.81 8.45 2.03
N ALA A 128 13.76 8.73 0.72
CA ALA A 128 14.73 9.60 0.08
C ALA A 128 14.65 11.04 0.61
N LEU A 129 13.45 11.48 1.00
CA LEU A 129 13.18 12.78 1.58
C LEU A 129 13.37 12.78 3.11
N GLU A 130 12.95 11.71 3.79
CA GLU A 130 13.07 11.54 5.25
C GLU A 130 13.72 10.19 5.63
N PRO A 131 15.05 10.06 5.51
CA PRO A 131 15.74 8.76 5.61
C PRO A 131 15.75 8.12 7.00
N LYS A 132 15.36 8.87 8.03
CA LYS A 132 15.33 8.41 9.43
C LYS A 132 13.91 8.39 10.01
N ASN A 133 12.87 8.51 9.17
CA ASN A 133 11.50 8.43 9.66
C ASN A 133 11.18 6.97 10.05
N SER A 134 11.05 6.70 11.35
CA SER A 134 10.86 5.34 11.84
C SER A 134 9.56 4.70 11.35
N LEU A 135 8.49 5.47 11.16
CA LEU A 135 7.21 4.95 10.67
C LEU A 135 7.34 4.47 9.21
N MET A 136 7.95 5.29 8.36
CA MET A 136 8.22 4.92 6.96
C MET A 136 9.16 3.71 6.86
N LEU A 137 10.17 3.62 7.73
CA LEU A 137 11.08 2.48 7.80
C LEU A 137 10.36 1.19 8.26
N SER A 138 9.48 1.27 9.26
CA SER A 138 8.69 0.11 9.71
C SER A 138 7.67 -0.35 8.68
N ASP A 139 7.06 0.57 7.93
CA ASP A 139 6.12 0.22 6.86
C ASP A 139 6.82 -0.37 5.63
N MET A 140 8.04 0.09 5.33
CA MET A 140 8.92 -0.52 4.35
C MET A 140 9.31 -1.95 4.76
N ALA A 141 9.70 -2.15 6.02
CA ALA A 141 9.99 -3.48 6.56
C ALA A 141 8.75 -4.41 6.48
N SER A 142 7.57 -3.89 6.79
CA SER A 142 6.30 -4.63 6.69
C SER A 142 5.96 -5.03 5.25
N SER A 143 6.22 -4.14 4.28
CA SER A 143 6.05 -4.48 2.85
C SER A 143 6.99 -5.58 2.39
N TYR A 144 8.26 -5.53 2.80
CA TYR A 144 9.20 -6.63 2.52
C TYR A 144 8.82 -7.92 3.22
N LEU A 145 8.24 -7.86 4.42
CA LEU A 145 7.80 -9.04 5.15
C LEU A 145 6.62 -9.71 4.45
N ALA A 146 5.62 -8.93 4.04
CA ALA A 146 4.52 -9.44 3.22
C ALA A 146 5.01 -10.03 1.90
N LEU A 147 6.01 -9.40 1.27
CA LEU A 147 6.62 -9.89 0.03
C LEU A 147 7.35 -11.23 0.28
N HIS A 148 8.06 -11.32 1.39
CA HIS A 148 8.73 -12.53 1.84
C HIS A 148 7.77 -13.69 2.05
N GLU A 149 6.69 -13.47 2.77
CA GLU A 149 5.65 -14.46 3.02
C GLU A 149 5.00 -14.92 1.70
N ALA A 150 4.82 -14.01 0.73
CA ALA A 150 4.31 -14.34 -0.59
C ALA A 150 5.32 -15.13 -1.45
N GLU A 151 6.63 -14.86 -1.30
CA GLU A 151 7.70 -15.62 -1.94
C GLU A 151 7.83 -17.04 -1.38
N GLU A 152 7.72 -17.18 -0.05
CA GLU A 152 7.78 -18.45 0.65
C GLU A 152 6.66 -19.40 0.21
N LYS A 153 5.41 -18.90 0.15
CA LYS A 153 4.26 -19.66 -0.37
C LYS A 153 4.47 -20.17 -1.80
N LYS A 154 5.34 -19.53 -2.57
CA LYS A 154 5.65 -19.86 -3.97
C LYS A 154 6.98 -20.59 -4.12
N ASN A 155 7.62 -21.02 -3.03
CA ASN A 155 8.94 -21.66 -3.02
C ASN A 155 10.01 -20.86 -3.79
N LYS A 156 9.96 -19.52 -3.72
CA LYS A 156 10.92 -18.63 -4.39
C LYS A 156 12.11 -18.30 -3.49
N LYS A 157 13.19 -17.80 -4.12
CA LYS A 157 14.41 -17.36 -3.42
C LYS A 157 14.09 -16.20 -2.47
N LYS A 158 14.36 -16.39 -1.17
CA LYS A 158 14.04 -15.50 -0.04
C LYS A 158 14.92 -14.24 0.05
N GLN A 159 15.01 -13.43 -1.01
CA GLN A 159 15.86 -12.23 -1.00
C GLN A 159 15.28 -11.08 -0.17
N SER A 160 13.95 -11.02 -0.11
CA SER A 160 13.17 -10.05 0.66
C SER A 160 13.46 -10.07 2.16
N PHE A 161 13.75 -11.24 2.75
CA PHE A 161 13.98 -11.36 4.20
C PHE A 161 15.18 -10.53 4.67
N LYS A 162 16.26 -10.45 3.88
CA LYS A 162 17.42 -9.60 4.20
C LYS A 162 17.00 -8.13 4.32
N LYS A 163 16.07 -7.68 3.48
CA LYS A 163 15.51 -6.32 3.51
C LYS A 163 14.59 -6.11 4.72
N VAL A 164 13.82 -7.12 5.13
CA VAL A 164 13.06 -7.06 6.39
C VAL A 164 13.99 -6.75 7.56
N VAL A 165 15.06 -7.53 7.72
CA VAL A 165 16.04 -7.32 8.81
C VAL A 165 16.70 -5.94 8.71
N GLU A 166 17.14 -5.54 7.52
CA GLU A 166 17.77 -4.24 7.29
C GLU A 166 16.87 -3.06 7.71
N PHE A 167 15.63 -3.02 7.22
CA PHE A 167 14.72 -1.90 7.47
C PHE A 167 14.14 -1.92 8.89
N THR A 168 13.94 -3.10 9.48
CA THR A 168 13.52 -3.21 10.89
C THR A 168 14.60 -2.67 11.83
N ASN A 169 15.87 -3.02 11.58
CA ASN A 169 16.99 -2.47 12.36
C ASN A 169 17.10 -0.95 12.21
N LYS A 170 16.93 -0.42 10.99
CA LYS A 170 16.93 1.02 10.75
C LYS A 170 15.77 1.72 11.47
N ALA A 171 14.58 1.13 11.47
CA ALA A 171 13.42 1.66 12.19
C ALA A 171 13.69 1.72 13.70
N LEU A 172 14.15 0.62 14.31
CA LEU A 172 14.48 0.58 15.74
C LEU A 172 15.66 1.47 16.13
N ALA A 173 16.58 1.73 15.22
CA ALA A 173 17.66 2.69 15.43
C ALA A 173 17.16 4.15 15.38
N ALA A 174 16.10 4.43 14.61
CA ALA A 174 15.47 5.75 14.55
C ALA A 174 14.51 5.99 15.72
N ASP A 175 13.75 4.97 16.11
CA ASP A 175 12.88 4.96 17.28
C ASP A 175 12.79 3.54 17.86
N SER A 176 13.45 3.33 18.99
CA SER A 176 13.46 2.04 19.68
C SER A 176 12.11 1.63 20.26
N ALA A 177 11.18 2.57 20.39
CA ALA A 177 9.82 2.34 20.88
C ALA A 177 8.80 2.17 19.74
N ASN A 178 9.24 2.12 18.47
CA ASN A 178 8.34 1.90 17.35
C ASN A 178 7.67 0.52 17.46
N ALA A 179 6.38 0.53 17.80
CA ALA A 179 5.57 -0.65 18.08
C ALA A 179 5.58 -1.67 16.92
N PHE A 180 5.45 -1.18 15.68
CA PHE A 180 5.43 -2.01 14.49
C PHE A 180 6.80 -2.61 14.20
N ALA A 181 7.88 -1.85 14.34
CA ALA A 181 9.24 -2.36 14.16
C ALA A 181 9.61 -3.41 15.22
N LEU A 182 9.18 -3.22 16.48
CA LEU A 182 9.34 -4.22 17.54
C LEU A 182 8.58 -5.51 17.19
N TYR A 183 7.35 -5.38 16.69
CA TYR A 183 6.56 -6.52 16.22
C TYR A 183 7.19 -7.24 15.02
N THR A 184 7.67 -6.50 14.02
CA THR A 184 8.40 -7.07 12.88
C THR A 184 9.70 -7.76 13.34
N MET A 185 10.43 -7.18 14.30
CA MET A 185 11.64 -7.79 14.85
C MET A 185 11.33 -9.09 15.59
N SER A 186 10.21 -9.16 16.30
CA SER A 186 9.72 -10.41 16.89
C SER A 186 9.59 -11.50 15.81
N LYS A 187 8.93 -11.20 14.69
CA LYS A 187 8.77 -12.14 13.57
C LYS A 187 10.12 -12.52 12.92
N VAL A 188 11.05 -11.58 12.83
CA VAL A 188 12.43 -11.86 12.38
C VAL A 188 13.11 -12.88 13.29
N LYS A 189 13.06 -12.66 14.61
CA LYS A 189 13.68 -13.56 15.59
C LYS A 189 13.04 -14.94 15.63
N PHE A 190 11.73 -15.01 15.43
CA PHE A 190 11.04 -16.27 15.26
C PHE A 190 11.56 -17.07 14.04
N GLN A 191 11.73 -16.41 12.88
CA GLN A 191 12.28 -17.04 11.68
C GLN A 191 13.74 -17.49 11.86
N GLU A 192 14.51 -16.76 12.68
CA GLU A 192 15.88 -17.13 13.08
C GLU A 192 15.93 -18.24 14.15
N LYS A 193 14.77 -18.75 14.59
CA LYS A 193 14.61 -19.72 15.68
C LYS A 193 15.12 -19.23 17.04
N GLN A 194 15.20 -17.92 17.22
CA GLN A 194 15.56 -17.24 18.47
C GLN A 194 14.29 -16.88 19.25
N TYR A 195 13.60 -17.91 19.76
CA TYR A 195 12.24 -17.75 20.31
C TYR A 195 12.18 -16.88 21.59
N GLU A 196 13.20 -16.93 22.45
CA GLU A 196 13.29 -16.06 23.62
C GLU A 196 13.34 -14.57 23.23
N GLU A 197 14.17 -14.24 22.24
CA GLU A 197 14.25 -12.88 21.69
C GLU A 197 12.95 -12.50 21.00
N ALA A 198 12.32 -13.42 20.27
CA ALA A 198 11.02 -13.18 19.62
C ALA A 198 9.95 -12.77 20.64
N TRP A 199 9.86 -13.48 21.77
CA TRP A 199 8.98 -13.11 22.88
C TRP A 199 9.33 -11.76 23.49
N SER A 200 10.62 -11.49 23.73
CA SER A 200 11.06 -10.21 24.27
C SER A 200 10.61 -9.03 23.40
N TYR A 201 10.79 -9.12 22.08
CA TYR A 201 10.36 -8.08 21.14
C TYR A 201 8.83 -7.98 21.03
N LEU A 202 8.11 -9.11 21.08
CA LEU A 202 6.65 -9.10 21.04
C LEU A 202 6.06 -8.36 22.25
N HIS A 203 6.58 -8.64 23.45
CA HIS A 203 6.14 -7.98 24.68
C HIS A 203 6.47 -6.49 24.66
N LYS A 204 7.68 -6.11 24.24
CA LYS A 204 8.04 -4.70 24.04
C LYS A 204 7.09 -4.00 23.06
N GLY A 205 6.81 -4.62 21.92
CA GLY A 205 5.86 -4.07 20.94
C GLY A 205 4.47 -3.88 21.53
N ARG A 206 3.96 -4.88 22.25
CA ARG A 206 2.67 -4.80 22.95
C ARG A 206 2.60 -3.63 23.93
N GLU A 207 3.65 -3.39 24.72
CA GLU A 207 3.72 -2.25 25.64
C GLU A 207 3.60 -0.90 24.93
N GLN A 208 3.98 -0.84 23.64
CA GLN A 208 3.85 0.33 22.78
C GLN A 208 2.53 0.36 22.00
N ASN A 209 1.51 -0.40 22.45
CA ASN A 209 0.18 -0.47 21.85
C ASN A 209 0.13 -1.03 20.42
N VAL A 210 0.85 -2.13 20.12
CA VAL A 210 0.52 -2.95 18.94
C VAL A 210 -0.92 -3.42 19.08
N ALA A 211 -1.84 -2.79 18.35
CA ALA A 211 -3.27 -3.01 18.49
C ALA A 211 -3.72 -4.39 17.99
N ASN A 212 -3.02 -4.95 17.00
CA ASN A 212 -3.38 -6.21 16.34
C ASN A 212 -2.15 -7.12 16.21
N ILE A 213 -2.03 -8.08 17.13
CA ILE A 213 -1.07 -9.19 17.00
C ILE A 213 -1.74 -10.26 16.13
N ASP A 214 -1.10 -10.67 15.03
CA ASP A 214 -1.56 -11.78 14.21
C ASP A 214 -1.66 -13.07 15.06
N PHE A 215 -2.88 -13.61 15.15
CA PHE A 215 -3.16 -14.82 15.91
C PHE A 215 -2.43 -16.05 15.38
N VAL A 216 -2.23 -16.14 14.06
CA VAL A 216 -1.50 -17.26 13.45
C VAL A 216 -0.03 -17.21 13.87
N TYR A 217 0.55 -16.01 13.88
CA TYR A 217 1.91 -15.83 14.37
C TYR A 217 2.03 -16.16 15.87
N LEU A 218 1.13 -15.62 16.69
CA LEU A 218 1.14 -15.85 18.14
C LEU A 218 1.06 -17.35 18.49
N THR A 219 0.12 -18.06 17.87
CA THR A 219 -0.04 -19.52 18.10
C THR A 219 1.17 -20.31 17.62
N SER A 220 1.79 -19.92 16.50
CA SER A 220 3.03 -20.53 16.01
C SER A 220 4.19 -20.32 17.00
N LEU A 221 4.35 -19.10 17.52
CA LEU A 221 5.38 -18.80 18.51
C LEU A 221 5.15 -19.59 19.81
N MET A 222 3.92 -19.67 20.29
CA MET A 222 3.55 -20.45 21.49
C MET A 222 3.77 -21.96 21.32
N SER A 223 3.60 -22.48 20.10
CA SER A 223 3.86 -23.90 19.81
C SER A 223 5.36 -24.24 19.86
N GLU A 224 6.23 -23.29 19.50
CA GLU A 224 7.69 -23.45 19.56
C GLU A 224 8.23 -23.20 20.97
N MET A 225 7.69 -22.18 21.67
CA MET A 225 8.07 -21.82 23.03
C MET A 225 6.88 -21.16 23.76
N PRO A 226 6.43 -21.69 24.91
CA PRO A 226 5.41 -21.03 25.72
C PRO A 226 5.80 -19.60 26.12
N ASP A 227 4.80 -18.71 26.30
CA ASP A 227 5.07 -17.33 26.70
C ASP A 227 5.80 -17.30 28.07
N PRO A 228 7.03 -16.76 28.12
CA PRO A 228 7.83 -16.74 29.35
C PRO A 228 7.20 -15.88 30.47
N THR A 229 6.31 -14.96 30.12
CA THR A 229 5.59 -14.10 31.09
C THR A 229 4.23 -14.67 31.48
N GLY A 230 3.73 -15.68 30.75
CA GLY A 230 2.40 -16.26 30.95
C GLY A 230 1.23 -15.31 30.64
N PHE A 231 1.48 -14.22 29.91
CA PHE A 231 0.44 -13.28 29.49
C PHE A 231 -0.49 -13.90 28.46
N PHE A 232 0.07 -14.51 27.41
CA PHE A 232 -0.66 -15.27 26.41
C PHE A 232 -0.81 -16.74 26.87
N LYS A 233 -2.05 -17.24 26.91
CA LYS A 233 -2.38 -18.60 27.35
C LYS A 233 -3.07 -19.37 26.22
N ASN A 234 -2.73 -20.64 26.08
CA ASN A 234 -3.53 -21.57 25.30
C ASN A 234 -4.80 -21.84 26.10
N ASN A 235 -5.95 -21.43 25.58
CA ASN A 235 -7.25 -21.87 26.08
C ASN A 235 -7.59 -23.25 25.52
#